data_AF-A0A7Y9X645-F1
#
_entry.id   AF-A0A7Y9X645-F1
#
_cell.length_a   1.000
_cell.length_b   1.000
_cell.length_c   1.000
_cell.angle_alpha   90.00
_cell.angle_beta   90.00
_cell.angle_gamma   90.00
#
_symmetry.space_group_name_H-M   'P 1'
#
loop_
_entity.id
_entity.type
_entity.pdbx_description
1 polymer ?
#
loop_
_entity_poly.entity_id
_entity_poly.type
_entity_poly.pdbx_seq_one_letter_code
_entity_poly.pdbx_strand_id
1 'polypeptide(L)'
;MCRSVDPTGWRVILDEAVTRVADRFVRAEPRRTAGQFVEGLLSDVERKTCWSLAERAGHDDPQAMQRLLRTAVWDADAVRDDVRDWLIEQLGHPDAVLVVDETGFLKKGVCSVGVQRQ
;
A
#
# COMPACT_ATOMS: atom_id res chain seq x y z
N MET A 1 9.54 -14.26 23.28
CA MET A 1 10.14 -12.93 23.51
C MET A 1 9.36 -11.95 22.64
N CYS A 2 8.46 -11.15 23.21
CA CYS A 2 7.64 -10.21 22.45
C CYS A 2 8.59 -9.12 21.90
N ARG A 3 8.88 -9.12 20.59
CA ARG A 3 9.58 -8.01 19.94
C ARG A 3 8.67 -6.78 20.11
N SER A 4 9.08 -5.83 20.96
CA SER A 4 8.47 -4.51 20.98
C SER A 4 8.53 -3.96 19.54
N VAL A 5 7.38 -3.65 18.96
CA VAL A 5 7.31 -2.96 17.67
C VAL A 5 7.98 -1.61 17.88
N ASP A 6 9.16 -1.42 17.27
CA ASP A 6 9.80 -0.11 17.23
C ASP A 6 8.91 0.82 16.38
N PRO A 7 8.32 1.88 16.96
CA PRO A 7 7.48 2.82 16.23
C PRO A 7 8.25 3.64 15.18
N THR A 8 9.58 3.50 15.11
CA THR A 8 10.44 4.12 14.09
C THR A 8 10.79 3.14 12.97
N GLY A 9 10.96 1.86 13.30
CA GLY A 9 11.35 0.80 12.36
C GLY A 9 10.36 0.59 11.21
N TRP A 10 9.06 0.79 11.44
CA TRP A 10 8.07 0.62 10.35
C TRP A 10 8.21 1.66 9.25
N ARG A 11 8.70 2.88 9.54
CA ARG A 11 8.96 3.89 8.52
C ARG A 11 10.10 3.48 7.60
N VAL A 12 11.17 2.94 8.17
CA VAL A 12 12.30 2.40 7.40
C VAL A 12 11.83 1.27 6.49
N ILE A 13 11.02 0.35 7.02
CA ILE A 13 10.44 -0.75 6.25
C ILE A 13 9.55 -0.22 5.11
N LEU A 14 8.74 0.81 5.36
CA LEU A 14 7.91 1.43 4.33
C LEU A 14 8.76 2.11 3.26
N ASP A 15 9.81 2.84 3.64
CA ASP A 15 10.73 3.50 2.72
C ASP A 15 11.49 2.49 1.84
N GLU A 16 11.91 1.36 2.42
CA GLU A 16 12.51 0.24 1.69
C GLU A 16 11.53 -0.35 0.68
N ALA A 17 10.28 -0.62 1.10
CA ALA A 17 9.25 -1.15 0.22
C ALA A 17 8.93 -0.17 -0.94
N VAL A 18 8.81 1.13 -0.66
CA VAL A 18 8.57 2.17 -1.67
C VAL A 18 9.77 2.33 -2.61
N THR A 19 10.99 2.12 -2.11
CA THR A 19 12.21 2.10 -2.93
C THR A 19 12.24 0.88 -3.84
N ARG A 20 11.85 -0.29 -3.33
CA ARG A 20 11.85 -1.55 -4.09
C ARG A 20 10.96 -1.51 -5.33
N VAL A 21 9.86 -0.76 -5.26
CA VAL A 21 8.88 -0.61 -6.35
C VAL A 21 9.11 0.64 -7.21
N ALA A 22 10.22 1.36 -7.01
CA ALA A 22 10.41 2.68 -7.62
C ALA A 22 10.36 2.65 -9.15
N ASP A 23 10.96 1.63 -9.77
CA ASP A 23 11.02 1.47 -11.22
C ASP A 23 9.66 1.11 -11.85
N ARG A 24 8.63 0.86 -11.02
CA ARG A 24 7.26 0.60 -11.49
C ARG A 24 6.46 1.88 -11.73
N PHE A 25 7.01 3.02 -11.32
CA PHE A 25 6.43 4.33 -11.56
C PHE A 25 7.19 5.04 -12.67
N VAL A 26 6.48 5.55 -13.67
CA VAL A 26 7.08 6.36 -14.75
C VAL A 26 7.66 7.68 -14.21
N ARG A 27 7.14 8.16 -13.08
CA ARG A 27 7.48 9.45 -12.49
C ARG A 27 7.72 9.35 -10.99
N ALA A 28 8.60 10.19 -10.46
CA ALA A 28 8.91 10.24 -9.04
C ALA A 28 7.76 10.80 -8.18
N GLU A 29 6.95 11.72 -8.72
CA GLU A 29 5.88 12.35 -7.95
C GLU A 29 4.76 11.36 -7.56
N PRO A 30 4.19 10.56 -8.48
CA PRO A 30 3.22 9.51 -8.10
C PRO A 30 3.77 8.49 -7.12
N ARG A 31 5.06 8.14 -7.22
CA ARG A 31 5.72 7.25 -6.26
C ARG A 31 5.74 7.81 -4.84
N ARG A 32 6.11 9.09 -4.69
CA ARG A 32 6.07 9.78 -3.39
C ARG A 32 4.66 9.80 -2.82
N THR A 33 3.67 10.11 -3.66
CA THR A 33 2.26 10.08 -3.27
C THR A 33 1.82 8.67 -2.87
N ALA A 34 2.31 7.61 -3.52
CA ALA A 34 2.01 6.23 -3.15
C ALA A 34 2.53 5.89 -1.74
N GLY A 35 3.75 6.31 -1.41
CA GLY A 35 4.28 6.17 -0.05
C GLY A 35 3.43 6.90 1.00
N GLN A 36 3.09 8.16 0.74
CA GLN A 36 2.21 8.95 1.61
C GLN A 36 0.81 8.34 1.74
N PHE A 37 0.28 7.76 0.67
CA PHE A 37 -1.01 7.09 0.66
C PHE A 37 -0.99 5.86 1.58
N VAL A 38 0.02 4.99 1.46
CA VAL A 38 0.19 3.82 2.33
C VAL A 38 0.42 4.24 3.78
N GLU A 39 1.25 5.26 4.03
CA GLU A 39 1.43 5.82 5.37
C GLU A 39 0.09 6.27 5.98
N GLY A 40 -0.74 6.96 5.19
CA GLY A 40 -2.07 7.38 5.62
C GLY A 40 -3.05 6.23 5.82
N LEU A 41 -2.93 5.12 5.07
CA LEU A 41 -3.72 3.90 5.30
C LEU A 41 -3.35 3.23 6.64
N LEU A 42 -2.07 3.21 6.99
CA LEU A 42 -1.56 2.62 8.23
C LEU A 42 -1.75 3.51 9.47
N SER A 43 -2.21 4.75 9.29
CA SER A 43 -2.42 5.69 10.40
C SER A 43 -3.72 5.45 11.17
N ASP A 44 -3.96 6.30 12.17
CA ASP A 44 -5.17 6.40 12.98
C ASP A 44 -6.33 7.17 12.30
N VAL A 45 -6.16 7.65 11.06
CA VAL A 45 -7.23 8.37 10.34
C VAL A 45 -8.47 7.48 10.22
N GLU A 46 -9.59 7.90 10.82
CA GLU A 46 -10.82 7.12 10.92
C GLU A 46 -11.45 6.82 9.55
N ARG A 47 -11.54 7.84 8.67
CA ARG A 47 -12.06 7.69 7.30
C ARG A 47 -10.95 7.88 6.28
N LYS A 48 -10.51 6.78 5.67
CA LYS A 48 -9.44 6.74 4.66
C LYS A 48 -9.89 7.24 3.27
N THR A 49 -10.39 8.47 3.20
CA THR A 49 -10.74 9.12 1.92
C THR A 49 -9.53 9.83 1.32
N CYS A 50 -9.50 10.06 0.00
CA CYS A 50 -8.42 10.83 -0.63
C CYS A 50 -8.20 12.21 0.02
N TRP A 51 -9.27 12.84 0.50
CA TRP A 51 -9.21 14.11 1.21
C TRP A 51 -8.47 13.97 2.54
N SER A 52 -8.98 13.11 3.42
CA SER A 52 -8.40 12.91 4.75
C SER A 52 -6.95 12.41 4.71
N LEU A 53 -6.61 11.59 3.70
CA LEU A 53 -5.24 11.14 3.49
C LEU A 53 -4.33 12.26 2.96
N ALA A 54 -4.85 13.13 2.08
CA ALA A 54 -4.11 14.27 1.56
C ALA A 54 -3.83 15.31 2.66
N GLU A 55 -4.83 15.64 3.47
CA GLU A 55 -4.68 16.53 4.63
C GLU A 55 -3.60 16.01 5.59
N ARG A 56 -3.63 14.71 5.90
CA ARG A 56 -2.61 14.09 6.76
C ARG A 56 -1.21 14.18 6.17
N ALA A 57 -1.09 14.03 4.86
CA ALA A 57 0.18 14.13 4.14
C ALA A 57 0.62 15.59 3.92
N GLY A 58 -0.14 16.58 4.39
CA GLY A 58 0.18 17.99 4.29
C GLY A 58 -0.09 18.62 2.92
N HIS A 59 -0.97 18.01 2.11
CA HIS A 59 -1.40 18.59 0.84
C HIS A 59 -2.60 19.52 1.04
N ASP A 60 -2.66 20.59 0.24
CA ASP A 60 -3.76 21.55 0.26
C ASP A 60 -5.07 21.00 -0.36
N ASP A 61 -4.96 19.94 -1.17
CA ASP A 61 -6.08 19.37 -1.91
C ASP A 61 -5.92 17.84 -2.11
N PRO A 62 -6.99 17.10 -2.47
CA PRO A 62 -6.93 15.65 -2.68
C PRO A 62 -6.35 15.25 -4.04
N GLN A 63 -5.91 16.19 -4.88
CA GLN A 63 -5.65 15.96 -6.29
C GLN A 63 -4.51 14.97 -6.50
N ALA A 64 -3.46 15.04 -5.68
CA ALA A 64 -2.35 14.10 -5.73
C ALA A 64 -2.81 12.66 -5.48
N MET A 65 -3.58 12.43 -4.40
CA MET A 65 -4.13 11.12 -4.04
C MET A 65 -5.11 10.59 -5.10
N GLN A 66 -5.96 11.46 -5.64
CA GLN A 66 -6.90 11.08 -6.69
C GLN A 66 -6.20 10.73 -8.00
N ARG A 67 -5.15 11.48 -8.38
CA ARG A 67 -4.36 11.19 -9.57
C ARG A 67 -3.64 9.85 -9.44
N LEU A 68 -3.05 9.57 -8.27
CA LEU A 68 -2.43 8.27 -7.98
C LEU A 68 -3.38 7.10 -8.30
N LEU A 69 -4.64 7.19 -7.85
CA LEU A 69 -5.61 6.10 -7.98
C LEU A 69 -6.31 6.05 -9.34
N ARG A 70 -6.35 7.15 -10.11
CA ARG A 70 -7.16 7.25 -11.33
C ARG A 70 -6.36 7.33 -12.62
N THR A 71 -5.24 8.04 -12.61
CA THR A 71 -4.57 8.45 -13.85
C THR A 71 -3.06 8.29 -13.85
N ALA A 72 -2.43 8.10 -12.69
CA ALA A 72 -1.01 7.83 -12.62
C ALA A 72 -0.68 6.52 -13.34
N VAL A 73 0.41 6.53 -14.12
CA VAL A 73 0.92 5.35 -14.81
C VAL A 73 1.90 4.63 -13.90
N TRP A 74 1.49 3.46 -13.42
CA TRP A 74 2.32 2.52 -12.68
C TRP A 74 1.87 1.09 -12.98
N ASP A 75 2.81 0.14 -12.94
CA ASP A 75 2.52 -1.26 -13.20
C ASP A 75 2.06 -1.95 -11.90
N ALA A 76 0.75 -2.12 -11.73
CA ALA A 76 0.20 -2.67 -10.51
C ALA A 76 0.54 -4.14 -10.26
N ASP A 77 0.62 -4.94 -11.33
CA ASP A 77 1.00 -6.34 -11.22
C ASP A 77 2.47 -6.48 -10.84
N ALA A 78 3.35 -5.69 -11.46
CA ALA A 78 4.76 -5.68 -11.12
C ALA A 78 5.03 -5.12 -9.71
N VAL A 79 4.27 -4.12 -9.25
CA VAL A 79 4.34 -3.65 -7.85
C VAL A 79 3.96 -4.78 -6.88
N ARG A 80 2.86 -5.51 -7.16
CA ARG A 80 2.47 -6.66 -6.34
C ARG A 80 3.59 -7.70 -6.29
N ASP A 81 4.15 -8.04 -7.44
CA ASP A 81 5.17 -9.07 -7.55
C ASP A 81 6.47 -8.66 -6.84
N ASP A 82 6.91 -7.41 -6.99
CA ASP A 82 8.07 -6.86 -6.25
C ASP A 82 7.86 -6.90 -4.73
N VAL A 83 6.67 -6.54 -4.24
CA VAL A 83 6.35 -6.59 -2.81
C VAL A 83 6.32 -8.04 -2.32
N ARG A 84 5.76 -8.96 -3.10
CA ARG A 84 5.75 -10.39 -2.77
C ARG A 84 7.17 -10.94 -2.67
N ASP A 85 8.02 -10.65 -3.64
CA ASP A 85 9.39 -11.14 -3.67
C ASP A 85 10.19 -10.60 -2.48
N TRP A 86 10.02 -9.31 -2.17
CA TRP A 86 10.62 -8.70 -0.97
C TRP A 86 10.11 -9.35 0.33
N LEU A 87 8.81 -9.65 0.46
CA LEU A 87 8.29 -10.36 1.63
C LEU A 87 8.88 -11.77 1.76
N ILE A 88 9.08 -12.48 0.64
CA ILE A 88 9.72 -13.81 0.62
C ILE A 88 11.19 -13.70 1.04
N GLU A 89 11.92 -12.68 0.60
CA GLU A 89 13.31 -12.44 1.04
C GLU A 89 13.41 -12.21 2.55
N GLN A 90 12.43 -11.51 3.15
CA GLN A 90 12.45 -11.17 4.57
C GLN A 90 11.90 -12.28 5.49
N LEU A 91 10.87 -13.01 5.04
CA LEU A 91 10.10 -13.94 5.87
C LEU A 91 10.18 -15.40 5.39
N GLY A 92 10.71 -15.63 4.19
CA GLY A 92 10.84 -16.95 3.60
C GLY A 92 11.78 -17.83 4.40
N HIS A 93 11.33 -19.04 4.73
CA HIS A 93 12.14 -20.06 5.38
C HIS A 93 11.74 -21.42 4.80
N PRO A 94 12.66 -22.39 4.64
CA PRO A 94 12.33 -23.73 4.15
C PRO A 94 11.21 -24.42 4.94
N ASP A 95 11.15 -24.14 6.24
CA ASP A 95 10.13 -24.68 7.16
C ASP A 95 8.94 -23.72 7.40
N ALA A 96 8.82 -22.64 6.63
CA ALA A 96 7.70 -21.70 6.78
C ALA A 96 6.38 -22.34 6.33
N VAL A 97 5.30 -22.04 7.06
CA VAL A 97 3.94 -22.43 6.70
C VAL A 97 3.17 -21.20 6.24
N LEU A 98 2.69 -21.22 5.00
CA LEU A 98 1.79 -20.18 4.49
C LEU A 98 0.35 -20.52 4.89
N VAL A 99 -0.25 -19.67 5.72
CA VAL A 99 -1.67 -19.76 6.07
C VAL A 99 -2.42 -18.71 5.26
N VAL A 100 -3.36 -19.16 4.44
CA VAL A 100 -4.25 -18.29 3.66
C VAL A 100 -5.64 -18.40 4.28
N ASP A 101 -6.21 -17.26 4.65
CA ASP A 101 -7.59 -17.16 5.11
C ASP A 101 -8.35 -16.16 4.24
N GLU A 102 -9.63 -16.45 3.97
CA GLU A 102 -10.47 -15.59 3.15
C GLU A 102 -11.10 -14.50 4.03
N THR A 103 -10.44 -13.35 4.13
CA THR A 103 -11.09 -12.16 4.72
C THR A 103 -11.85 -11.39 3.63
N GLY A 104 -13.07 -11.82 3.34
CA GLY A 104 -13.97 -11.13 2.42
C GLY A 104 -14.78 -10.04 3.11
N PHE A 105 -14.76 -8.81 2.59
CA PHE A 105 -15.76 -7.80 2.92
C PHE A 105 -16.79 -7.76 1.80
N LEU A 106 -18.08 -7.87 2.12
CA LEU A 106 -19.14 -7.89 1.12
C LEU A 106 -19.17 -6.55 0.37
N LYS A 107 -18.78 -6.56 -0.91
CA LYS A 107 -18.80 -5.39 -1.78
C LYS A 107 -19.98 -5.48 -2.74
N LYS A 108 -20.72 -4.38 -2.91
CA LYS A 108 -21.77 -4.24 -3.93
C LYS A 108 -21.25 -3.35 -5.06
N GLY A 109 -21.50 -3.73 -6.32
CA GLY A 109 -21.18 -2.94 -7.51
C GLY A 109 -20.41 -3.71 -8.58
N VAL A 110 -19.95 -3.03 -9.63
CA VAL A 110 -19.12 -3.63 -10.70
C VAL A 110 -17.74 -2.98 -10.82
N CYS A 111 -17.51 -1.90 -10.08
CA CYS A 111 -16.32 -1.05 -10.24
C CYS A 111 -15.24 -1.29 -9.17
N SER A 112 -15.51 -2.12 -8.17
CA SER A 112 -14.59 -2.38 -7.06
C SER A 112 -13.92 -3.74 -7.24
N VAL A 113 -12.62 -3.83 -6.92
CA VAL A 113 -11.88 -5.11 -6.94
C VAL A 113 -12.45 -6.07 -5.89
N GLY A 114 -12.62 -7.34 -6.27
CA GLY A 114 -13.13 -8.39 -5.39
C GLY A 114 -14.66 -8.36 -5.21
N VAL A 115 -15.42 -7.76 -6.14
CA VAL A 115 -16.87 -7.97 -6.18
C VAL A 115 -17.16 -9.31 -6.86
N GLN A 116 -17.69 -10.25 -6.08
CA GLN A 116 -18.25 -11.50 -6.59
C GLN A 116 -19.78 -11.43 -6.48
N ARG A 117 -20.51 -11.88 -7.51
CA ARG A 117 -21.97 -12.05 -7.40
C ARG A 117 -22.24 -13.22 -6.46
N GLN A 118 -22.90 -12.95 -5.34
CA GLN A 118 -23.58 -13.98 -4.53
C GLN A 118 -25.02 -14.14 -5.02
#